data_AF-A0A2D8LZN1-F1
#
_entry.id   AF-A0A2D8LZN1-F1
#
_cell.length_a   1.000
_cell.length_b   1.000
_cell.length_c   1.000
_cell.angle_alpha   90.00
_cell.angle_beta   90.00
_cell.angle_gamma   90.00
#
_symmetry.space_group_name_H-M   'P 1'
#
loop_
_entity.id
_entity.type
_entity.pdbx_description
1 polymer ?
#
loop_
_entity_poly.entity_id
_entity_poly.type
_entity_poly.pdbx_seq_one_letter_code
_entity_poly.pdbx_strand_id
1 'polypeptide(L)'
;MLDVSWTEIVFILLIAILVIGPKELPQLMYGLGKFFRRIQYMRYALSSQFDDFMQQTELQKEEQKRYGSENTGRFPDENFFEEEKEQDEIEMELSFLRDLRKDTKGSDE
;
A
#
# COMPACT_ATOMS: atom_id res chain seq x y z
N MET A 1 -8.89 8.10 -17.41
CA MET A 1 -9.59 6.94 -18.00
C MET A 1 -8.78 6.56 -19.21
N LEU A 2 -8.08 5.43 -19.17
CA LEU A 2 -7.38 4.91 -20.35
C LEU A 2 -8.38 4.00 -21.05
N ASP A 3 -9.29 4.60 -21.82
CA ASP A 3 -10.32 3.87 -22.58
C ASP A 3 -9.70 3.27 -23.84
N VAL A 4 -8.64 2.48 -23.67
CA VAL A 4 -7.95 1.80 -24.77
C VAL A 4 -8.86 0.72 -25.32
N SER A 5 -9.62 1.10 -26.33
CA SER A 5 -10.48 0.20 -27.08
C SER A 5 -9.65 -0.61 -28.09
N TRP A 6 -10.15 -1.79 -28.45
CA TRP A 6 -9.57 -2.61 -29.52
C TRP A 6 -9.34 -1.82 -30.81
N THR A 7 -10.25 -0.91 -31.13
CA THR A 7 -10.15 -0.04 -32.31
C THR A 7 -8.95 0.91 -32.23
N GLU A 8 -8.65 1.46 -31.06
CA GLU A 8 -7.53 2.39 -30.88
C GLU A 8 -6.18 1.68 -31.00
N ILE A 9 -6.07 0.46 -30.47
CA ILE A 9 -4.88 -0.37 -30.64
C ILE A 9 -4.61 -0.62 -32.13
N VAL A 10 -5.64 -0.95 -32.91
CA VAL A 10 -5.52 -1.15 -34.36
C VAL A 10 -5.11 0.15 -35.06
N PHE A 11 -5.69 1.29 -34.66
CA PHE A 11 -5.34 2.59 -35.24
C PHE A 11 -3.87 2.97 -34.98
N ILE A 12 -3.39 2.80 -33.75
CA ILE A 12 -1.98 3.03 -33.40
C ILE A 12 -1.05 2.07 -34.16
N LEU A 13 -1.42 0.79 -34.27
CA LEU A 13 -0.64 -0.20 -35.02
C LEU A 13 -0.51 0.21 -36.50
N LEU A 14 -1.60 0.71 -37.09
CA LEU A 14 -1.62 1.15 -38.48
C LEU A 14 -0.73 2.38 -38.70
N ILE A 15 -0.78 3.35 -37.80
CA ILE A 15 0.14 4.50 -37.81
C ILE A 15 1.58 4.06 -37.64
N ALA A 16 1.87 3.16 -36.70
CA ALA A 16 3.22 2.65 -36.48
C ALA A 16 3.78 1.96 -37.73
N ILE A 17 2.95 1.17 -38.42
CA ILE A 17 3.30 0.56 -39.71
C ILE A 17 3.55 1.61 -40.79
N LEU A 18 2.78 2.71 -40.82
CA LEU A 18 2.98 3.78 -41.81
C LEU A 18 4.30 4.54 -41.59
N VAL A 19 4.61 4.85 -40.33
CA VAL A 19 5.77 5.67 -39.95
C VAL A 19 7.08 4.87 -40.04
N ILE A 20 7.08 3.66 -39.48
CA ILE A 20 8.27 2.80 -39.40
C ILE A 20 8.36 1.88 -40.62
N GLY A 21 7.23 1.53 -41.22
CA GLY A 21 7.16 0.60 -42.34
C GLY A 21 6.75 -0.82 -41.91
N PRO A 22 5.93 -1.52 -42.72
CA PRO A 22 5.42 -2.86 -42.39
C PRO A 22 6.51 -3.94 -42.28
N LYS A 23 7.67 -3.71 -42.90
CA LYS A 23 8.80 -4.66 -42.88
C LYS A 23 9.77 -4.40 -41.72
N GLU A 24 9.80 -3.19 -41.19
CA GLU A 24 10.75 -2.78 -40.15
C GLU A 24 10.21 -3.06 -38.74
N LEU A 25 8.90 -2.85 -38.51
CA LEU A 25 8.23 -3.18 -37.25
C LEU A 25 8.48 -4.65 -36.79
N PRO A 26 8.29 -5.68 -37.65
CA PRO A 26 8.60 -7.06 -37.27
C PRO A 26 10.10 -7.33 -37.09
N GLN A 27 10.98 -6.66 -37.85
CA GLN A 27 12.43 -6.79 -37.66
C GLN A 27 12.88 -6.20 -36.31
N LEU A 28 12.31 -5.06 -35.91
CA LEU A 28 12.53 -4.45 -34.60
C LEU A 28 11.99 -5.34 -33.47
N MET A 29 10.79 -5.90 -33.64
CA MET A 29 10.21 -6.87 -32.68
C MET A 29 11.09 -8.10 -32.52
N TYR A 30 11.69 -8.61 -33.60
CA TYR A 30 12.62 -9.73 -33.54
C TYR A 30 13.91 -9.37 -32.78
N GLY A 31 14.46 -8.18 -33.03
CA GLY A 31 15.62 -7.66 -32.29
C GLY A 31 15.33 -7.47 -30.80
N LEU A 32 14.21 -6.81 -30.49
CA LEU A 32 13.73 -6.57 -29.12
C LEU A 32 13.44 -7.90 -28.41
N GLY A 33 12.77 -8.84 -29.08
CA GLY A 33 12.48 -10.17 -28.56
C GLY A 33 13.75 -10.97 -28.25
N LYS A 34 14.78 -10.89 -29.10
CA LYS A 34 16.09 -11.50 -28.83
C LYS A 34 16.77 -10.88 -27.62
N PHE A 35 16.64 -9.56 -27.44
CA PHE A 35 17.15 -8.85 -26.26
C PHE A 35 16.40 -9.25 -24.99
N PHE A 36 15.06 -9.26 -25.02
CA PHE A 36 14.22 -9.75 -23.91
C PHE A 36 14.52 -11.21 -23.55
N ARG A 37 14.76 -12.06 -24.54
CA ARG A 37 15.17 -13.45 -24.35
C ARG A 37 16.52 -13.56 -23.66
N ARG A 38 17.50 -12.71 -24.00
CA ARG A 38 18.78 -12.63 -23.27
C ARG A 38 18.59 -12.19 -21.83
N ILE A 39 17.76 -11.17 -21.57
CA ILE A 39 17.39 -10.78 -20.21
C ILE A 39 16.68 -11.93 -19.48
N GLN A 40 15.91 -12.76 -20.20
CA GLN A 40 15.31 -13.97 -19.64
C GLN A 40 16.31 -15.02 -19.20
N TYR A 41 17.41 -15.20 -19.92
CA TYR A 41 18.48 -16.07 -19.45
C TYR A 41 19.24 -15.46 -18.28
N MET A 42 19.44 -14.14 -18.32
CA MET A 42 20.19 -13.42 -17.28
C MET A 42 19.45 -13.40 -15.94
N ARG A 43 18.11 -13.35 -15.92
CA ARG A 43 17.33 -13.42 -14.66
C ARG A 43 17.50 -14.74 -13.89
N TYR A 44 17.79 -15.87 -14.56
CA TYR A 44 18.14 -17.11 -13.85
C TYR A 44 19.50 -17.02 -13.13
N ALA A 45 20.48 -16.33 -13.72
CA ALA A 45 21.80 -16.12 -13.11
C ALA A 45 21.84 -14.92 -12.14
N LEU A 46 20.92 -13.97 -12.29
CA LEU A 46 20.75 -12.87 -11.36
C LEU A 46 20.01 -13.33 -10.12
N SER A 47 18.95 -14.14 -10.22
CA SER A 47 18.22 -14.64 -9.03
C SER A 47 19.16 -15.28 -8.02
N SER A 48 20.06 -16.17 -8.45
CA SER A 48 20.98 -16.84 -7.52
C SER A 48 21.91 -15.89 -6.77
N GLN A 49 22.35 -14.81 -7.42
CA GLN A 49 23.21 -13.81 -6.76
C GLN A 49 22.38 -12.75 -6.02
N PHE A 50 21.20 -12.44 -6.53
CA PHE A 50 20.27 -11.49 -5.94
C PHE A 50 19.72 -12.05 -4.63
N ASP A 51 19.46 -13.36 -4.53
CA ASP A 51 19.07 -14.03 -3.29
C ASP A 51 20.15 -13.87 -2.21
N ASP A 52 21.44 -13.97 -2.56
CA ASP A 52 22.56 -13.74 -1.61
C ASP A 52 22.63 -12.28 -1.13
N PHE A 53 22.31 -11.30 -1.99
CA PHE A 53 22.24 -9.88 -1.61
C PHE A 53 20.93 -9.52 -0.89
N MET A 54 19.83 -10.16 -1.26
CA MET A 54 18.50 -9.95 -0.70
C MET A 54 18.47 -10.48 0.73
N GLN A 55 19.06 -11.65 0.97
CA GLN A 55 19.22 -12.20 2.31
C GLN A 55 20.04 -11.25 3.20
N GLN A 56 21.07 -10.59 2.67
CA GLN A 56 21.83 -9.56 3.42
C GLN A 56 21.02 -8.28 3.69
N THR A 57 20.05 -7.92 2.82
CA THR A 57 19.15 -6.77 3.04
C THR A 57 17.94 -7.11 3.90
N GLU A 58 17.51 -8.37 3.92
CA GLU A 58 16.52 -8.90 4.87
C GLU A 58 17.11 -8.99 6.28
N LEU A 59 18.39 -9.36 6.44
CA LEU A 59 19.07 -9.30 7.74
C LEU A 59 19.14 -7.87 8.31
N GLN A 60 19.25 -6.84 7.47
CA GLN A 60 19.10 -5.44 7.91
C GLN A 60 17.65 -5.07 8.25
N LYS A 61 16.67 -5.69 7.59
CA LYS A 61 15.24 -5.46 7.87
C LYS A 61 14.74 -6.20 9.10
N GLU A 62 15.33 -7.33 9.49
CA GLU A 62 14.96 -8.02 10.73
C GLU A 62 15.46 -7.25 11.96
N GLU A 63 16.66 -6.68 11.91
CA GLU A 63 17.11 -5.76 12.96
C GLU A 63 16.29 -4.46 12.93
N GLN A 64 15.98 -3.89 11.77
CA GLN A 64 15.15 -2.68 11.70
C GLN A 64 13.68 -2.94 12.04
N LYS A 65 13.16 -4.16 11.85
CA LYS A 65 11.87 -4.60 12.38
C LYS A 65 11.94 -4.85 13.87
N ARG A 66 13.05 -5.35 14.45
CA ARG A 66 13.20 -5.41 15.91
C ARG A 66 13.33 -4.03 16.55
N TYR A 67 14.13 -3.14 15.97
CA TYR A 67 14.28 -1.75 16.44
C TYR A 67 13.05 -0.86 16.13
N GLY A 68 12.24 -1.18 15.11
CA GLY A 68 11.00 -0.50 14.77
C GLY A 68 9.72 -1.13 15.37
N SER A 69 9.81 -2.35 15.91
CA SER A 69 8.69 -3.09 16.52
C SER A 69 8.80 -3.21 18.04
N GLU A 70 9.83 -2.65 18.68
CA GLU A 70 9.91 -2.51 20.14
C GLU A 70 9.55 -1.10 20.63
N ASN A 71 9.12 -0.19 19.74
CA ASN A 71 8.64 1.14 20.14
C ASN A 71 7.32 1.60 19.47
N THR A 72 6.57 0.69 18.85
CA THR A 72 5.17 0.93 18.49
C THR A 72 4.27 0.40 19.61
N GLY A 73 4.44 1.01 20.79
CA GLY A 73 3.42 0.94 21.81
C GLY A 73 2.11 1.44 21.22
N ARG A 74 1.10 0.56 21.21
CA ARG A 74 -0.32 0.92 21.23
C ARG A 74 -0.68 2.07 20.28
N PHE A 75 -0.76 1.81 18.97
CA PHE A 75 -1.70 2.59 18.16
C PHE A 75 -3.09 2.15 18.59
N PRO A 76 -3.88 3.02 19.23
CA PRO A 76 -5.25 2.67 19.55
C PRO A 76 -5.99 2.51 18.22
N ASP A 77 -6.77 1.44 18.11
CA ASP A 77 -7.75 1.27 17.04
C ASP A 77 -8.53 2.59 16.88
N GLU A 78 -8.89 3.01 15.67
CA GLU A 78 -9.71 4.21 15.48
C GLU A 78 -11.02 4.10 16.29
N ASN A 79 -11.52 2.87 16.46
CA ASN A 79 -12.66 2.58 17.33
C ASN A 79 -12.35 2.75 18.83
N PHE A 80 -11.08 2.63 19.24
CA PHE A 80 -10.64 2.82 20.62
C PHE A 80 -10.71 4.29 21.04
N PHE A 81 -10.41 5.23 20.12
CA PHE A 81 -10.53 6.66 20.40
C PHE A 81 -11.97 7.15 20.39
N GLU A 82 -12.85 6.54 19.59
CA GLU A 82 -14.29 6.83 19.63
C GLU A 82 -14.93 6.27 20.90
N GLU A 83 -14.63 5.02 21.27
CA GLU A 83 -15.17 4.40 22.51
C GLU A 83 -14.68 5.10 23.79
N GLU A 84 -13.43 5.56 23.84
CA GLU A 84 -12.90 6.26 25.02
C GLU A 84 -13.48 7.68 25.13
N LYS A 85 -13.63 8.40 24.00
CA LYS A 85 -14.31 9.71 23.99
C LYS A 85 -15.78 9.61 24.37
N GLU A 86 -16.48 8.61 23.85
CA GLU A 86 -17.91 8.44 24.12
C GLU A 86 -18.14 8.03 25.58
N GLN A 87 -17.26 7.19 26.15
CA GLN A 87 -17.32 6.84 27.57
C GLN A 87 -16.97 8.00 28.50
N ASP A 88 -15.94 8.80 28.18
CA ASP A 88 -15.56 9.98 28.96
C ASP A 88 -16.68 11.04 28.96
N GLU A 89 -17.34 11.25 27.81
CA GLU A 89 -18.46 12.19 27.67
C GLU A 89 -19.68 11.72 28.46
N ILE A 90 -20.02 10.43 28.40
CA ILE A 90 -21.11 9.82 29.19
C ILE A 90 -20.80 9.88 30.69
N GLU A 91 -19.55 9.63 31.11
CA GLU A 91 -19.17 9.70 32.53
C GLU A 91 -19.24 11.15 33.06
N MET A 92 -18.85 12.12 32.24
CA MET A 92 -18.97 13.54 32.58
C MET A 92 -20.45 13.95 32.71
N GLU A 93 -21.33 13.57 31.79
CA GLU A 93 -22.77 13.81 31.92
C GLU A 93 -23.36 13.14 33.17
N LEU A 94 -23.00 11.89 33.44
CA LEU A 94 -23.49 11.16 34.61
C LEU A 94 -23.02 11.79 35.92
N SER A 95 -21.80 12.32 35.97
CA SER A 95 -21.28 13.04 37.13
C SER A 95 -22.04 14.34 37.38
N PHE A 96 -22.36 15.09 36.33
CA PHE A 96 -23.13 16.34 36.40
C PHE A 96 -24.57 16.09 36.85
N LEU A 97 -25.24 15.07 36.29
CA LEU A 97 -26.59 14.71 36.71
C LEU A 97 -26.63 14.15 38.14
N ARG A 98 -25.58 13.46 38.58
CA ARG A 98 -25.45 13.00 39.96
C ARG A 98 -25.30 14.16 40.93
N ASP A 99 -24.55 15.19 40.55
CA ASP A 99 -24.35 16.39 41.36
C ASP A 99 -25.65 17.21 41.47
N LEU A 100 -26.36 17.40 40.35
CA LEU A 100 -27.68 18.04 40.34
C LEU A 100 -28.72 17.27 41.16
N ARG A 101 -28.71 15.94 41.08
CA ARG A 101 -29.58 15.09 41.92
C ARG A 101 -29.26 15.23 43.41
N LYS A 102 -27.99 15.46 43.74
CA LYS A 102 -27.53 15.55 45.13
C LYS A 102 -28.09 16.79 45.82
N ASP A 103 -28.28 17.88 45.08
CA ASP A 103 -28.76 19.15 45.62
C ASP A 103 -30.28 19.20 45.84
N THR A 104 -31.06 18.37 45.15
CA THR A 104 -32.54 18.34 45.31
C THR A 104 -33.04 17.33 46.35
N LYS A 105 -32.15 16.60 47.05
CA LYS A 105 -32.54 15.57 48.03
C LYS A 105 -32.10 15.89 49.47
N GLY A 106 -31.85 17.17 49.76
CA GLY A 106 -31.49 17.70 51.08
C GLY A 106 -32.44 18.75 51.64
N SER A 107 -33.72 18.78 51.21
CA SER A 107 -34.74 19.70 51.74
C SER A 107 -36.03 18.95 52.06
N ASP A 108 -35.96 18.00 53.00
CA ASP A 108 -37.07 17.59 53.88
C ASP A 108 -36.54 16.51 54.85
N GLU A 109 -35.87 16.94 55.92
CA GLU A 109 -35.93 16.34 57.28
C GLU A 109 -35.23 17.26 58.31
#